data_AF-A0A7S3CKH5-F1
#
_entry.id   AF-A0A7S3CKH5-F1
#
_cell.length_a   1.000
_cell.length_b   1.000
_cell.length_c   1.000
_cell.angle_alpha   90.00
_cell.angle_beta   90.00
_cell.angle_gamma   90.00
#
_symmetry.space_group_name_H-M   'P 1'
#
loop_
_entity.id
_entity.type
_entity.pdbx_description
1 polymer ?
#
loop_
_entity_poly.entity_id
_entity_poly.type
_entity_poly.pdbx_seq_one_letter_code
_entity_poly.pdbx_strand_id
1 'polypeptide(L)'
;MAYNKCHIRGAQFLDLATFSDMKTDLPFMMPSEADFTARMKQLGVKMSDKVVCYETGEKNLFSYRAAWMLQAMGHPNVHVLDGALHQWVNEGRPVASCKLDTNPKDFGYKMQRDKITFFNQIKYPTQPHLIIDNRPAQYYQSANIQ
;
A
#
# COMPACT_ATOMS: atom_id res chain seq x y z
N MET A 1 -7.65 10.48 -12.43
CA MET A 1 -6.75 11.49 -13.03
C MET A 1 -5.31 11.00 -12.91
N ALA A 2 -4.45 11.28 -13.89
CA ALA A 2 -3.03 10.90 -13.79
C ALA A 2 -2.30 11.76 -12.77
N TYR A 3 -1.36 11.17 -12.00
CA TYR A 3 -0.59 11.87 -10.97
C TYR A 3 0.09 13.14 -11.50
N ASN A 4 0.77 13.07 -12.65
CA ASN A 4 1.44 14.23 -13.28
C ASN A 4 0.47 15.33 -13.76
N LYS A 5 -0.84 15.12 -13.70
CA LYS A 5 -1.84 16.15 -14.05
C LYS A 5 -2.48 16.76 -12.81
N CYS A 6 -2.68 15.98 -11.75
CA CYS A 6 -3.33 16.42 -10.53
C CYS A 6 -2.95 15.49 -9.36
N HIS A 7 -2.35 16.05 -8.32
CA HIS A 7 -2.06 15.39 -7.04
C HIS A 7 -2.04 16.41 -5.89
N ILE A 8 -2.14 15.93 -4.65
CA ILE A 8 -2.00 16.78 -3.46
C ILE A 8 -0.57 17.32 -3.44
N ARG A 9 -0.40 18.63 -3.22
CA ARG A 9 0.93 19.26 -3.21
C ARG A 9 1.84 18.59 -2.19
N GLY A 10 3.05 18.20 -2.61
CA GLY A 10 3.99 17.50 -1.74
C GLY A 10 3.90 15.96 -1.81
N ALA A 11 2.86 15.41 -2.45
CA ALA A 11 2.69 13.97 -2.57
C ALA A 11 3.82 13.34 -3.39
N GLN A 12 4.09 12.06 -3.12
CA GLN A 12 5.01 11.24 -3.89
C GLN A 12 4.24 10.08 -4.52
N PHE A 13 4.60 9.69 -5.74
CA PHE A 13 3.90 8.63 -6.47
C PHE A 13 4.49 7.24 -6.18
N LEU A 14 3.68 6.36 -5.61
CA LEU A 14 3.99 4.94 -5.43
C LEU A 14 3.07 4.10 -6.33
N ASP A 15 3.65 3.50 -7.36
CA ASP A 15 2.93 2.56 -8.23
C ASP A 15 2.79 1.20 -7.54
N LEU A 16 1.67 1.00 -6.84
CA LEU A 16 1.38 -0.27 -6.17
C LEU A 16 1.03 -1.40 -7.14
N ALA A 17 0.75 -1.13 -8.42
CA ALA A 17 0.46 -2.17 -9.39
C ALA A 17 1.73 -2.96 -9.74
N THR A 18 2.88 -2.28 -9.77
CA THR A 18 4.19 -2.87 -10.08
C THR A 18 5.07 -3.08 -8.84
N PHE A 19 4.71 -2.48 -7.70
CA PHE A 19 5.42 -2.66 -6.44
C PHE A 19 4.93 -3.91 -5.69
N SER A 20 5.46 -5.05 -6.10
CA SER A 20 5.19 -6.38 -5.54
C SER A 20 6.44 -7.26 -5.52
N ASP A 21 6.39 -8.39 -4.82
CA ASP A 21 7.43 -9.43 -4.95
C ASP A 21 7.38 -10.05 -6.36
N MET A 22 8.47 -9.90 -7.09
CA MET A 22 8.61 -10.38 -8.47
C MET A 22 9.12 -11.82 -8.55
N LYS A 23 9.35 -12.50 -7.42
CA LYS A 23 9.80 -13.90 -7.36
C LYS A 23 8.68 -14.91 -7.44
N THR A 24 7.44 -14.44 -7.57
CA THR A 24 6.22 -15.26 -7.61
C THR A 24 5.29 -14.73 -8.69
N ASP A 25 4.56 -15.65 -9.33
CA ASP A 25 3.53 -15.30 -10.32
C ASP A 25 2.23 -14.81 -9.67
N LEU A 26 2.15 -14.82 -8.33
CA LEU A 26 0.99 -14.32 -7.60
C LEU A 26 0.97 -12.78 -7.64
N PRO A 27 -0.17 -12.17 -7.98
CA PRO A 27 -0.26 -10.72 -8.05
C PRO A 27 -0.19 -10.09 -6.66
N PHE A 28 0.34 -8.86 -6.60
CA PHE A 28 0.27 -7.98 -5.42
C PHE A 28 0.95 -8.51 -4.14
N MET A 29 1.82 -9.51 -4.25
CA MET A 29 2.57 -10.05 -3.11
C MET A 29 3.47 -8.99 -2.47
N MET A 30 3.63 -9.08 -1.15
CA MET A 30 4.44 -8.14 -0.38
C MET A 30 5.90 -8.19 -0.83
N PRO A 31 6.52 -7.08 -1.24
CA PRO A 31 7.93 -7.06 -1.67
C PRO A 31 8.88 -7.39 -0.50
N SER A 32 10.11 -7.76 -0.84
CA SER A 32 11.16 -7.99 0.16
C SER A 32 11.47 -6.74 0.98
N GLU A 33 12.02 -6.89 2.20
CA GLU A 33 12.46 -5.76 3.03
C GLU A 33 13.46 -4.86 2.28
N ALA A 34 14.34 -5.46 1.47
CA ALA A 34 15.34 -4.76 0.68
C ALA A 34 14.70 -3.90 -0.41
N ASP A 35 13.80 -4.49 -1.22
CA ASP A 35 13.10 -3.78 -2.30
C ASP A 35 12.19 -2.69 -1.73
N PHE A 36 11.51 -2.99 -0.61
CA PHE A 36 10.65 -2.03 0.05
C PHE A 36 11.44 -0.85 0.60
N THR A 37 12.54 -1.11 1.31
CA THR A 37 13.44 -0.07 1.82
C THR A 37 13.99 0.77 0.69
N ALA A 38 14.49 0.15 -0.39
CA ALA A 38 15.02 0.85 -1.55
C ALA A 38 13.96 1.79 -2.17
N ARG A 39 12.71 1.32 -2.30
CA ARG A 39 11.63 2.14 -2.83
C ARG A 39 11.26 3.30 -1.91
N MET A 40 11.17 3.09 -0.60
CA MET A 40 10.86 4.18 0.34
C MET A 40 11.99 5.22 0.41
N LYS A 41 13.26 4.78 0.29
CA LYS A 41 14.41 5.68 0.15
C LYS A 41 14.28 6.54 -1.12
N GLN A 42 13.95 5.92 -2.26
CA GLN A 42 13.70 6.67 -3.51
C GLN A 42 12.54 7.66 -3.40
N LEU A 43 11.53 7.40 -2.56
CA LEU A 43 10.43 8.33 -2.31
C LEU A 43 10.76 9.38 -1.23
N GLY A 44 11.90 9.25 -0.54
CA GLY A 44 12.31 10.15 0.53
C GLY A 44 11.54 9.98 1.84
N VAL A 45 10.80 8.87 2.02
CA VAL A 45 9.93 8.62 3.17
C VAL A 45 10.76 8.17 4.38
N LYS A 46 10.89 8.99 5.41
CA LYS A 46 11.65 8.68 6.63
C LYS A 46 10.77 8.00 7.68
N MET A 47 11.37 7.20 8.55
CA MET A 47 10.67 6.56 9.68
C MET A 47 10.03 7.55 10.67
N SER A 48 10.49 8.80 10.70
CA SER A 48 9.91 9.89 11.51
C SER A 48 8.70 10.57 10.85
N ASP A 49 8.48 10.34 9.57
CA ASP A 49 7.44 11.06 8.83
C ASP A 49 6.06 10.54 9.22
N LYS A 50 5.07 11.44 9.16
CA LYS A 50 3.66 11.05 9.13
C LYS A 50 3.30 10.76 7.68
N VAL A 51 3.03 9.50 7.36
CA VAL A 51 2.67 9.09 6.00
C VAL A 51 1.15 9.06 5.86
N VAL A 52 0.63 9.77 4.86
CA VAL A 52 -0.79 9.75 4.49
C VAL A 52 -0.93 9.18 3.09
N CYS A 53 -1.56 8.00 2.98
CA CYS A 53 -1.83 7.33 1.73
C CYS A 53 -3.18 7.81 1.17
N TYR A 54 -3.22 8.09 -0.12
CA TYR A 54 -4.45 8.38 -0.84
C TYR A 54 -4.32 7.88 -2.29
N GLU A 55 -5.46 7.71 -2.95
CA GLU A 55 -5.51 7.39 -4.37
C GLU A 55 -6.59 8.22 -5.08
N THR A 56 -6.76 7.98 -6.37
CA THR A 56 -7.84 8.59 -7.16
C THR A 56 -9.10 7.74 -7.19
N GLY A 57 -9.03 6.46 -6.81
CA GLY A 57 -10.14 5.52 -6.87
C GLY A 57 -11.20 5.80 -5.80
N GLU A 58 -12.47 5.61 -6.14
CA GLU A 58 -13.62 5.87 -5.25
C GLU A 58 -13.63 4.98 -3.99
N LYS A 59 -12.93 3.84 -4.03
CA LYS A 59 -12.97 2.81 -2.98
C LYS A 59 -11.76 2.81 -2.04
N ASN A 60 -10.75 3.64 -2.28
CA ASN A 60 -9.51 3.70 -1.48
C ASN A 60 -8.77 2.36 -1.26
N LEU A 61 -9.06 1.31 -2.06
CA LEU A 61 -8.49 -0.03 -1.92
C LEU A 61 -6.95 -0.03 -1.92
N PHE A 62 -6.34 0.70 -2.85
CA PHE A 62 -4.88 0.79 -2.93
C PHE A 62 -4.30 1.63 -1.80
N SER A 63 -5.05 2.62 -1.31
CA SER A 63 -4.60 3.43 -0.17
C SER A 63 -4.54 2.62 1.12
N TYR A 64 -5.58 1.82 1.39
CA TYR A 64 -5.58 0.90 2.52
C TYR A 64 -4.50 -0.17 2.38
N ARG A 65 -4.27 -0.69 1.16
CA ARG A 65 -3.16 -1.62 0.89
C ARG A 65 -1.80 -0.97 1.19
N ALA A 66 -1.50 0.21 0.65
CA ALA A 66 -0.24 0.92 0.94
C ALA A 66 -0.05 1.15 2.44
N ALA A 67 -1.12 1.59 3.12
CA ALA A 67 -1.06 1.85 4.55
C ALA A 67 -0.72 0.58 5.34
N TRP A 68 -1.39 -0.54 5.04
CA TRP A 68 -1.09 -1.83 5.66
C TRP A 68 0.33 -2.30 5.34
N MET A 69 0.80 -2.14 4.09
CA MET A 69 2.16 -2.51 3.69
C MET A 69 3.22 -1.74 4.51
N LEU A 70 3.04 -0.42 4.68
CA LEU A 70 3.92 0.41 5.51
C LEU A 70 3.92 -0.04 6.97
N GLN A 71 2.74 -0.31 7.55
CA GLN A 71 2.60 -0.80 8.91
C GLN A 71 3.23 -2.20 9.09
N ALA A 72 3.00 -3.11 8.16
CA ALA A 72 3.60 -4.45 8.13
C ALA A 72 5.13 -4.39 7.97
N MET A 73 5.67 -3.30 7.44
CA MET A 73 7.12 -3.02 7.38
C MET A 73 7.64 -2.21 8.58
N GLY A 74 6.78 -1.96 9.58
CA GLY A 74 7.14 -1.32 10.83
C GLY A 74 7.10 0.21 10.82
N HIS A 75 6.49 0.85 9.82
CA HIS A 75 6.34 2.30 9.85
C HIS A 75 5.38 2.72 10.98
N PRO A 76 5.80 3.63 11.87
CA PRO A 76 5.06 3.89 13.11
C PRO A 76 3.84 4.80 12.92
N ASN A 77 3.81 5.63 11.88
CA ASN A 77 2.83 6.70 11.74
C ASN A 77 2.23 6.76 10.33
N VAL A 78 1.20 5.93 10.10
CA VAL A 78 0.57 5.74 8.78
C VAL A 78 -0.92 5.98 8.86
N HIS A 79 -1.45 6.74 7.91
CA HIS A 79 -2.87 7.07 7.80
C HIS A 79 -3.37 6.95 6.36
N VAL A 80 -4.68 6.83 6.18
CA VAL A 80 -5.36 6.93 4.88
C VAL A 80 -6.19 8.20 4.87
N LEU A 81 -6.17 8.94 3.75
CA LEU A 81 -7.02 10.10 3.56
C LEU A 81 -8.46 9.66 3.30
N ASP A 82 -9.35 9.97 4.24
CA ASP A 82 -10.79 9.82 4.04
C ASP A 82 -11.27 10.75 2.91
N GLY A 83 -12.13 10.25 2.03
CA GLY A 83 -12.58 10.96 0.83
C GLY A 83 -11.63 10.96 -0.37
N ALA A 84 -10.40 10.47 -0.21
CA ALA A 84 -9.39 10.35 -1.27
C ALA A 84 -9.06 11.68 -1.99
N LEU A 85 -8.45 11.63 -3.19
CA LEU A 85 -8.20 12.82 -3.99
C LEU A 85 -9.50 13.50 -4.47
N HIS A 86 -10.55 12.71 -4.68
CA HIS A 86 -11.83 13.20 -5.21
C HIS A 86 -12.45 14.27 -4.30
N GLN A 87 -12.59 13.97 -3.00
CA GLN A 87 -13.13 14.95 -2.05
C GLN A 87 -12.22 16.18 -1.92
N TRP A 88 -10.89 15.98 -1.90
CA TRP A 88 -9.92 17.08 -1.85
C TRP A 88 -10.12 18.09 -2.99
N VAL A 89 -10.28 17.61 -4.22
CA VAL A 89 -10.51 18.45 -5.40
C VAL A 89 -11.89 19.10 -5.36
N ASN A 90 -12.94 18.38 -4.96
CA ASN A 90 -14.30 18.91 -4.90
C ASN A 90 -14.45 20.04 -3.86
N GLU A 91 -13.64 20.01 -2.80
CA GLU A 91 -13.55 21.08 -1.81
C GLU A 91 -12.72 22.28 -2.28
N GLY A 92 -12.23 22.28 -3.53
CA GLY A 92 -11.42 23.37 -4.09
C GLY A 92 -10.03 23.50 -3.46
N ARG A 93 -9.52 22.42 -2.83
CA ARG A 93 -8.23 22.47 -2.14
C ARG A 93 -7.07 22.45 -3.13
N PRO A 94 -5.89 22.98 -2.73
CA PRO A 94 -4.80 23.15 -3.66
C PRO A 94 -4.19 21.84 -4.15
N VAL A 95 -3.84 21.78 -5.44
CA VAL A 95 -3.20 20.64 -6.11
C VAL A 95 -1.91 21.04 -6.82
N ALA A 96 -1.15 20.06 -7.29
CA ALA A 96 0.06 20.22 -8.09
C ALA A 96 0.05 19.28 -9.31
N SER A 97 0.94 19.54 -10.26
CA SER A 97 1.07 18.80 -11.54
C SER A 97 2.54 18.47 -11.90
N CYS A 98 3.51 18.77 -11.04
CA CYS A 98 4.91 18.44 -11.26
C CYS A 98 5.35 17.22 -10.45
N LYS A 99 6.32 16.46 -10.96
CA LYS A 99 7.02 15.46 -10.15
C LYS A 99 7.94 16.17 -9.17
N LEU A 100 7.97 15.69 -7.94
CA LEU A 100 8.89 16.19 -6.92
C LEU A 100 10.20 15.41 -6.98
N ASP A 101 11.30 16.12 -6.89
CA ASP A 101 12.60 15.50 -6.65
C ASP A 101 12.66 14.97 -5.23
N THR A 102 13.23 13.78 -5.10
CA THR A 102 13.42 13.10 -3.84
C THR A 102 14.91 13.00 -3.56
N ASN A 103 15.27 13.14 -2.29
CA ASN A 103 16.64 12.93 -1.86
C ASN A 103 16.68 11.64 -1.05
N PRO A 104 17.32 10.57 -1.55
CA PRO A 104 17.47 9.31 -0.82
C PRO A 104 18.03 9.53 0.57
N LYS A 105 17.55 8.74 1.52
CA LYS A 105 17.97 8.81 2.93
C LYS A 105 18.47 7.45 3.40
N ASP A 106 19.21 7.46 4.50
CA ASP A 106 19.70 6.23 5.11
C ASP A 106 18.84 5.83 6.33
N PHE A 107 17.99 4.83 6.13
CA PHE A 107 17.18 4.15 7.13
C PHE A 107 16.82 2.74 6.61
N GLY A 108 16.30 1.86 7.46
CA GLY A 108 15.85 0.52 7.06
C GLY A 108 14.45 0.19 7.56
N TYR A 109 13.65 -0.45 6.71
CA TYR A 109 12.39 -1.07 7.12
C TYR A 109 12.63 -2.53 7.53
N LYS A 110 11.80 -3.04 8.45
CA LYS A 110 11.82 -4.45 8.88
C LYS A 110 10.40 -4.99 8.92
N MET A 111 10.20 -6.14 8.29
CA MET A 111 8.89 -6.78 8.26
C MET A 111 8.50 -7.28 9.65
N GLN A 112 7.33 -6.83 10.09
CA GLN A 112 6.65 -7.30 11.29
C GLN A 112 6.01 -8.65 10.95
N ARG A 113 6.76 -9.74 11.16
CA ARG A 113 6.36 -11.10 10.75
C ARG A 113 5.10 -11.62 11.43
N ASP A 114 4.67 -11.01 12.53
CA ASP A 114 3.38 -11.30 13.18
C ASP A 114 2.17 -10.78 12.38
N LYS A 115 2.39 -9.89 11.40
CA LYS A 115 1.34 -9.32 10.54
C LYS A 115 1.06 -10.13 9.28
N ILE A 116 1.93 -11.08 8.92
CA ILE A 116 1.83 -11.87 7.69
C ILE A 116 1.87 -13.35 8.05
N THR A 117 0.86 -14.10 7.62
CA THR A 117 0.83 -15.56 7.73
C THR A 117 1.16 -16.20 6.39
N PHE A 118 1.97 -17.25 6.40
CA PHE A 118 2.38 -17.96 5.20
C PHE A 118 1.39 -19.09 4.87
N PHE A 119 1.37 -19.49 3.59
CA PHE A 119 0.50 -20.56 3.08
C PHE A 119 0.55 -21.84 3.94
N ASN A 120 1.76 -22.29 4.31
CA ASN A 120 1.93 -23.50 5.12
C ASN A 120 1.38 -23.36 6.55
N GLN A 121 1.36 -22.15 7.11
CA GLN A 121 0.79 -21.91 8.45
C GLN A 121 -0.74 -22.01 8.43
N ILE A 122 -1.38 -21.67 7.30
CA ILE A 122 -2.82 -21.88 7.11
C ILE A 122 -3.13 -23.33 6.74
N LYS A 123 -2.31 -23.96 5.89
CA LYS A 123 -2.51 -25.36 5.45
C LYS A 123 -2.29 -26.35 6.60
N TYR A 124 -1.35 -26.07 7.49
CA TYR A 124 -1.00 -26.92 8.63
C TYR A 124 -0.98 -26.09 9.93
N PRO A 125 -2.16 -25.70 10.44
CA PRO A 125 -2.23 -24.79 11.57
C PRO A 125 -1.89 -25.48 12.89
N THR A 126 -1.18 -24.78 13.77
CA THR A 126 -0.88 -25.23 15.13
C THR A 126 -1.99 -24.89 16.13
N GLN A 127 -2.93 -24.03 15.74
CA GLN A 127 -4.09 -23.59 16.53
C GLN A 127 -5.25 -23.20 15.60
N PRO A 128 -6.51 -23.19 16.07
CA PRO A 128 -7.65 -22.78 15.25
C PRO A 128 -7.51 -21.33 14.74
N HIS A 129 -7.91 -21.10 13.49
CA HIS A 129 -8.00 -19.77 12.87
C HIS A 129 -9.44 -19.47 12.45
N LEU A 130 -9.90 -18.26 12.76
CA LEU A 130 -11.03 -17.67 12.03
C LEU A 130 -10.47 -17.07 10.74
N ILE A 131 -10.95 -17.53 9.59
CA ILE A 131 -10.51 -17.09 8.27
C ILE A 131 -11.65 -16.30 7.63
N ILE A 132 -11.35 -15.08 7.17
CA ILE A 132 -12.31 -14.18 6.51
C ILE A 132 -11.90 -14.03 5.05
N ASP A 133 -12.77 -14.42 4.12
CA ASP A 133 -12.64 -14.10 2.70
C ASP A 133 -13.32 -12.75 2.45
N ASN A 134 -12.56 -11.77 1.94
CA ASN A 134 -13.01 -10.40 1.72
C ASN A 134 -13.44 -10.12 0.27
N ARG A 135 -13.56 -11.16 -0.58
CA ARG A 135 -14.04 -10.99 -1.94
C ARG A 135 -15.52 -10.58 -1.95
N PRO A 136 -15.97 -9.75 -2.92
CA PRO A 136 -17.37 -9.40 -3.06
C PRO A 136 -18.29 -10.63 -3.18
N ALA A 137 -19.54 -10.51 -2.73
CA ALA A 137 -20.50 -11.63 -2.66
C ALA A 137 -20.67 -12.44 -3.97
N GLN A 138 -20.50 -11.80 -5.13
CA GLN A 138 -20.52 -12.48 -6.43
C GLN A 138 -19.49 -13.63 -6.55
N TYR A 139 -18.36 -13.55 -5.83
CA TYR A 139 -17.32 -14.58 -5.79
C TYR A 139 -17.55 -15.65 -4.72
N TYR A 140 -18.50 -15.43 -3.80
CA TYR A 140 -18.88 -16.42 -2.80
C TYR A 140 -19.81 -17.49 -3.39
N GLN A 141 -20.72 -17.07 -4.28
CA GLN A 141 -21.75 -17.95 -4.84
C GLN A 141 -21.35 -18.60 -6.17
N SER A 142 -20.32 -18.08 -6.85
CA SER A 142 -19.83 -18.67 -8.10
C SER A 142 -18.78 -19.75 -7.81
N ALA A 143 -19.08 -21.00 -8.17
CA ALA A 143 -18.21 -22.16 -8.00
C ALA A 143 -17.01 -22.20 -8.96
N ASN A 144 -16.56 -21.05 -9.48
CA ASN A 144 -15.45 -20.99 -10.42
C ASN A 144 -14.17 -20.66 -9.66
N ILE A 145 -13.55 -21.71 -9.14
CA ILE A 145 -12.13 -21.70 -8.80
C ILE A 145 -11.40 -21.98 -10.12
N GLN A 146 -10.61 -21.02 -10.62
CA GLN A 146 -9.60 -21.26 -11.65
C GLN A 146 -8.37 -21.92 -11.02
#